data_AF-A0A7Y3GD79-F1
#
_entry.id   AF-A0A7Y3GD79-F1
#
_cell.length_a   1.000
_cell.length_b   1.000
_cell.length_c   1.000
_cell.angle_alpha   90.00
_cell.angle_beta   90.00
_cell.angle_gamma   90.00
#
_symmetry.space_group_name_H-M   'P 1'
#
loop_
_entity.id
_entity.type
_entity.pdbx_description
1 polymer ?
#
loop_
_entity_poly.entity_id
_entity_poly.type
_entity_poly.pdbx_seq_one_letter_code
_entity_poly.pdbx_strand_id
1 'polypeptide(L)'
;VRSGILASIERDVERRGGRTAGLLATAALFGVVGAIGATMLVASHPFDHHPAWHVGVFSTVWAGLLFVCLSLVFLQVRTPSLPLARSASAGLLGLGLAGICGALCPDQHFLAWWTRTGLGEPLTRAGGLALSAACFGLVTALLVAFVSALAMFAGRAPVRPALPATILLVLLAPGVALQSVGASLGVLAGWLAGTAAGSYLGVIAGLRIGAILGRR
;
A
#
# COMPACT_ATOMS: atom_id res chain seq x y z
N VAL A 1 -23.48 -20.83 37.43
CA VAL A 1 -23.05 -19.40 37.47
C VAL A 1 -21.90 -19.12 36.50
N ARG A 2 -20.73 -19.77 36.63
CA ARG A 2 -19.57 -19.57 35.73
C ARG A 2 -19.88 -19.79 34.24
N SER A 3 -20.64 -20.83 33.89
CA SER A 3 -21.07 -21.10 32.51
C SER A 3 -22.03 -20.04 31.95
N GLY A 4 -22.91 -19.49 32.79
CA GLY A 4 -23.84 -18.42 32.40
C GLY A 4 -23.15 -17.08 32.14
N ILE A 5 -22.12 -16.76 32.93
CA ILE A 5 -21.31 -15.53 32.75
C ILE A 5 -20.49 -15.61 31.46
N LEU A 6 -19.88 -16.77 31.16
CA LEU A 6 -19.13 -16.96 29.91
C LEU A 6 -20.03 -16.88 28.69
N ALA A 7 -21.21 -17.53 28.72
CA ALA A 7 -22.17 -17.47 27.62
C ALA A 7 -22.75 -16.06 27.39
N SER A 8 -22.90 -15.24 28.44
CA SER A 8 -23.34 -13.85 28.28
C SER A 8 -22.24 -12.95 27.72
N ILE A 9 -20.98 -13.18 28.09
CA ILE A 9 -19.83 -12.45 27.54
C ILE A 9 -19.66 -12.81 26.06
N GLU A 10 -19.78 -14.07 25.69
CA GLU A 10 -19.66 -14.54 24.31
C GLU A 10 -20.74 -13.95 23.40
N ARG A 11 -22.00 -13.94 23.85
CA ARG A 11 -23.10 -13.26 23.12
C ARG A 11 -22.93 -11.74 23.03
N ASP A 12 -22.38 -11.10 24.07
CA ASP A 12 -22.14 -9.66 24.03
C ASP A 12 -20.96 -9.30 23.10
N VAL A 13 -19.93 -10.17 23.04
CA VAL A 13 -18.85 -10.09 22.06
C VAL A 13 -19.37 -10.31 20.63
N GLU A 14 -20.24 -11.28 20.39
CA GLU A 14 -20.86 -11.49 19.08
C GLU A 14 -21.76 -10.32 18.66
N ARG A 15 -22.58 -9.78 19.57
CA ARG A 15 -23.47 -8.65 19.27
C ARG A 15 -22.71 -7.35 19.04
N ARG A 16 -21.69 -7.07 19.85
CA ARG A 16 -20.80 -5.91 19.65
C ARG A 16 -19.95 -6.10 18.40
N GLY A 17 -19.50 -7.32 18.13
CA GLY A 17 -18.78 -7.70 16.91
C GLY A 17 -19.62 -7.47 15.66
N GLY A 18 -20.87 -7.95 15.64
CA GLY A 18 -21.78 -7.80 14.51
C GLY A 18 -22.17 -6.34 14.25
N ARG A 19 -22.49 -5.56 15.28
CA ARG A 19 -22.79 -4.12 15.12
C ARG A 19 -21.56 -3.33 14.65
N THR A 20 -20.38 -3.64 15.18
CA THR A 20 -19.13 -3.00 14.76
C THR A 20 -18.76 -3.38 13.33
N ALA A 21 -18.94 -4.64 12.95
CA ALA A 21 -18.75 -5.11 11.57
C ALA A 21 -19.71 -4.43 10.60
N GLY A 22 -20.99 -4.27 10.98
CA GLY A 22 -21.97 -3.52 10.18
C GLY A 22 -21.59 -2.06 10.00
N LEU A 23 -21.18 -1.38 11.08
CA LEU A 23 -20.72 0.02 11.01
C LEU A 23 -19.47 0.17 10.14
N LEU A 24 -18.51 -0.75 10.25
CA LEU A 24 -17.34 -0.79 9.39
C LEU A 24 -17.73 -1.02 7.93
N ALA A 25 -18.60 -1.99 7.64
CA ALA A 25 -19.07 -2.23 6.27
C ALA A 25 -19.77 -0.99 5.67
N THR A 26 -20.60 -0.30 6.45
CA THR A 26 -21.25 0.94 6.00
C THR A 26 -20.25 2.07 5.76
N ALA A 27 -19.27 2.25 6.67
CA ALA A 27 -18.21 3.23 6.49
C ALA A 27 -17.33 2.91 5.27
N ALA A 28 -17.10 1.62 4.98
CA ALA A 28 -16.42 1.16 3.77
C ALA A 28 -17.18 1.58 2.52
N LEU A 29 -18.48 1.30 2.50
CA LEU A 29 -19.35 1.63 1.38
C LEU A 29 -19.37 3.14 1.13
N PHE A 30 -19.55 3.95 2.16
CA PHE A 30 -19.51 5.42 2.04
C PHE A 30 -18.14 5.94 1.62
N GLY A 31 -17.05 5.34 2.13
CA GLY A 31 -15.68 5.69 1.72
C GLY A 31 -15.43 5.38 0.24
N VAL A 32 -15.87 4.22 -0.24
CA VAL A 32 -15.77 3.83 -1.65
C VAL A 32 -16.60 4.75 -2.54
N VAL A 33 -17.88 4.97 -2.21
CA VAL A 33 -18.77 5.86 -2.96
C VAL A 33 -18.24 7.29 -2.97
N GLY A 34 -17.74 7.78 -1.83
CA GLY A 34 -17.13 9.10 -1.70
C GLY A 34 -15.85 9.24 -2.52
N ALA A 35 -14.98 8.22 -2.53
CA ALA A 35 -13.77 8.21 -3.34
C ALA A 35 -14.08 8.17 -4.84
N ILE A 36 -15.10 7.40 -5.26
CA ILE A 36 -15.59 7.42 -6.65
C ILE A 36 -16.11 8.80 -7.01
N GLY A 37 -16.96 9.39 -6.16
CA GLY A 37 -17.54 10.72 -6.38
C GLY A 37 -16.47 11.82 -6.47
N ALA A 38 -15.51 11.83 -5.55
CA ALA A 38 -14.37 12.74 -5.57
C ALA A 38 -13.50 12.52 -6.82
N THR A 39 -13.25 11.27 -7.20
CA THR A 39 -12.50 10.94 -8.42
C THR A 39 -13.24 11.48 -9.65
N MET A 40 -14.55 11.29 -9.76
CA MET A 40 -15.35 11.78 -10.88
C MET A 40 -15.42 13.32 -10.92
N LEU A 41 -15.43 13.99 -9.77
CA LEU A 41 -15.41 15.45 -9.64
C LEU A 41 -14.05 16.07 -10.00
N VAL A 42 -12.95 15.38 -9.70
CA VAL A 42 -11.58 15.86 -9.98
C VAL A 42 -11.12 15.43 -11.38
N ALA A 43 -11.57 14.28 -11.87
CA ALA A 43 -11.12 13.72 -13.14
C ALA A 43 -11.60 14.48 -14.39
N SER A 44 -12.52 15.44 -14.24
CA SER A 44 -12.92 16.35 -15.32
C SER A 44 -11.82 17.33 -15.76
N HIS A 45 -10.68 17.38 -15.06
CA HIS A 45 -9.52 18.20 -15.42
C HIS A 45 -8.27 17.67 -14.68
N PRO A 46 -7.63 16.53 -15.07
CA PRO A 46 -6.58 16.53 -16.12
C PRO A 46 -6.30 15.14 -16.77
N PHE A 47 -7.25 14.20 -16.81
CA PHE A 47 -7.01 12.82 -17.32
C PHE A 47 -7.40 12.62 -18.79
N ASP A 48 -7.22 13.63 -19.65
CA ASP A 48 -7.65 13.60 -21.07
C ASP A 48 -7.07 12.44 -21.91
N HIS A 49 -6.22 11.59 -21.35
CA HIS A 49 -5.57 10.46 -22.03
C HIS A 49 -5.95 9.07 -21.48
N HIS A 50 -6.71 8.99 -20.36
CA HIS A 50 -7.18 7.71 -19.81
C HIS A 50 -8.71 7.61 -19.88
N PRO A 51 -9.26 6.47 -20.33
CA PRO A 51 -10.69 6.24 -20.25
C PRO A 51 -11.17 6.39 -18.80
N ALA A 52 -12.16 7.26 -18.55
CA ALA A 52 -12.62 7.64 -17.21
C ALA A 52 -12.98 6.43 -16.31
N TRP A 53 -13.40 5.31 -16.93
CA TRP A 53 -13.73 4.09 -16.21
C TRP A 53 -12.51 3.43 -15.54
N HIS A 54 -11.30 3.50 -16.14
CA HIS A 54 -10.09 2.92 -15.55
C HIS A 54 -9.75 3.61 -14.23
N VAL A 55 -9.76 4.94 -14.24
CA VAL A 55 -9.50 5.75 -13.04
C VAL A 55 -10.55 5.43 -11.96
N GLY A 56 -11.83 5.34 -12.34
CA GLY A 56 -12.90 4.94 -11.43
C GLY A 56 -12.67 3.57 -10.78
N VAL A 57 -12.28 2.55 -11.56
CA VAL A 57 -12.02 1.19 -11.05
C VAL A 57 -10.82 1.20 -10.08
N PHE A 58 -9.67 1.78 -10.48
CA PHE A 58 -8.48 1.76 -9.63
C PHE A 58 -8.66 2.61 -8.37
N SER A 59 -9.35 3.76 -8.44
CA SER A 59 -9.71 4.55 -7.26
C SER A 59 -10.63 3.78 -6.31
N THR A 60 -11.59 3.01 -6.84
CA THR A 60 -12.48 2.14 -6.05
C THR A 60 -11.69 1.08 -5.30
N VAL A 61 -10.77 0.41 -5.99
CA VAL A 61 -9.88 -0.60 -5.40
C VAL A 61 -9.01 0.03 -4.31
N TRP A 62 -8.39 1.19 -4.59
CA TRP A 62 -7.59 1.91 -3.60
C TRP A 62 -8.39 2.31 -2.37
N ALA A 63 -9.61 2.85 -2.55
CA ALA A 63 -10.48 3.24 -1.44
C ALA A 63 -10.84 2.05 -0.56
N GLY A 64 -11.17 0.90 -1.15
CA GLY A 64 -11.44 -0.34 -0.42
C GLY A 64 -10.22 -0.82 0.39
N LEU A 65 -9.04 -0.83 -0.22
CA LEU A 65 -7.80 -1.23 0.45
C LEU A 65 -7.42 -0.28 1.60
N LEU A 66 -7.55 1.03 1.37
CA LEU A 66 -7.34 2.05 2.39
C LEU A 66 -8.30 1.89 3.56
N PHE A 67 -9.58 1.66 3.27
CA PHE A 67 -10.59 1.43 4.29
C PHE A 67 -10.24 0.22 5.17
N VAL A 68 -9.87 -0.91 4.55
CA VAL A 68 -9.46 -2.11 5.28
C VAL A 68 -8.22 -1.83 6.13
N CYS A 69 -7.19 -1.19 5.58
CA CYS A 69 -5.96 -0.88 6.32
C CYS A 69 -6.23 0.08 7.49
N LEU A 70 -7.01 1.14 7.29
CA LEU A 70 -7.38 2.07 8.35
C LEU A 70 -8.20 1.37 9.45
N SER A 71 -9.14 0.50 9.07
CA SER A 71 -9.90 -0.31 10.03
C SER A 71 -8.98 -1.18 10.87
N LEU A 72 -8.01 -1.86 10.25
CA LEU A 72 -6.99 -2.65 10.96
C LEU A 72 -6.16 -1.79 11.92
N VAL A 73 -5.77 -0.59 11.51
CA VAL A 73 -5.03 0.34 12.38
C VAL A 73 -5.89 0.80 13.55
N PHE A 74 -7.15 1.19 13.33
CA PHE A 74 -8.05 1.63 14.40
C PHE A 74 -8.39 0.53 15.42
N LEU A 75 -8.39 -0.75 15.01
CA LEU A 75 -8.55 -1.86 15.94
C LEU A 75 -7.49 -1.86 17.06
N GLN A 76 -6.29 -1.33 16.79
CA GLN A 76 -5.21 -1.23 17.81
C GLN A 76 -5.53 -0.27 18.95
N VAL A 77 -6.46 0.67 18.77
CA VAL A 77 -6.81 1.65 19.82
C VAL A 77 -7.45 0.96 21.02
N ARG A 78 -8.13 -0.17 20.80
CA ARG A 78 -8.88 -0.89 21.84
C ARG A 78 -8.42 -2.32 22.10
N THR A 79 -7.47 -2.82 21.32
CA THR A 79 -6.96 -4.19 21.44
C THR A 79 -5.44 -4.23 21.48
N PRO A 80 -4.82 -5.23 22.13
CA PRO A 80 -3.39 -5.43 22.08
C PRO A 80 -2.91 -5.44 20.62
N SER A 81 -1.83 -4.73 20.33
CA SER A 81 -1.40 -4.49 18.96
C SER A 81 -1.12 -5.80 18.22
N LEU A 82 -1.96 -6.12 17.22
CA LEU A 82 -1.80 -7.28 16.37
C LEU A 82 -0.69 -7.04 15.32
N PRO A 83 0.12 -8.06 14.97
CA PRO A 83 1.14 -7.93 13.92
C PRO A 83 0.58 -7.43 12.59
N LEU A 84 -0.65 -7.84 12.25
CA LEU A 84 -1.36 -7.40 11.05
C LEU A 84 -1.61 -5.89 11.04
N ALA A 85 -2.03 -5.35 12.18
CA ALA A 85 -2.37 -3.94 12.29
C ALA A 85 -1.12 -3.05 12.21
N ARG A 86 0.00 -3.45 12.85
CA ARG A 86 1.29 -2.76 12.70
C ARG A 86 1.79 -2.81 11.26
N SER A 87 1.58 -3.95 10.59
CA SER A 87 1.93 -4.11 9.18
C SER A 87 1.08 -3.22 8.28
N ALA A 88 -0.21 -3.06 8.60
CA ALA A 88 -1.10 -2.10 7.92
C ALA A 88 -0.65 -0.65 8.13
N SER A 89 -0.24 -0.27 9.34
CA SER A 89 0.35 1.05 9.60
C SER A 89 1.61 1.29 8.77
N ALA A 90 2.51 0.31 8.68
CA ALA A 90 3.71 0.40 7.84
C ALA A 90 3.36 0.51 6.36
N GLY A 91 2.37 -0.26 5.89
CA GLY A 91 1.86 -0.15 4.52
C GLY A 91 1.27 1.22 4.20
N LEU A 92 0.46 1.79 5.10
CA LEU A 92 -0.13 3.13 4.96
C LEU A 92 0.93 4.23 4.98
N LEU A 93 1.93 4.12 5.87
CA LEU A 93 3.06 5.04 5.89
C LEU A 93 3.84 4.98 4.56
N GLY A 94 4.10 3.78 4.06
CA GLY A 94 4.76 3.58 2.78
C GLY A 94 3.96 4.15 1.62
N LEU A 95 2.65 3.91 1.59
CA LEU A 95 1.76 4.51 0.61
C LEU A 95 1.80 6.04 0.65
N GLY A 96 1.79 6.63 1.85
CA GLY A 96 1.91 8.08 2.04
C GLY A 96 3.23 8.62 1.51
N LEU A 97 4.35 7.96 1.80
CA LEU A 97 5.67 8.32 1.26
C LEU A 97 5.70 8.22 -0.27
N ALA A 98 5.16 7.14 -0.84
CA ALA A 98 5.04 6.99 -2.28
C ALA A 98 4.19 8.11 -2.89
N GLY A 99 3.09 8.51 -2.24
CA GLY A 99 2.25 9.63 -2.64
C GLY A 99 2.99 10.98 -2.60
N ILE A 100 3.80 11.23 -1.57
CA ILE A 100 4.64 12.44 -1.47
C ILE A 100 5.69 12.46 -2.58
N CYS A 101 6.43 11.36 -2.77
CA CYS A 101 7.34 11.22 -3.90
C CYS A 101 6.61 11.42 -5.24
N GLY A 102 5.36 10.96 -5.30
CA GLY A 102 4.46 11.15 -6.42
C GLY A 102 4.20 12.62 -6.74
N ALA A 103 3.77 13.38 -5.74
CA ALA A 103 3.46 14.79 -5.86
C ALA A 103 4.69 15.66 -6.16
N LEU A 104 5.88 15.23 -5.72
CA LEU A 104 7.15 15.91 -5.99
C LEU A 104 7.76 15.54 -7.35
N CYS A 105 7.22 14.55 -8.05
CA CYS A 105 7.76 14.13 -9.35
C CYS A 105 7.43 15.19 -10.42
N PRO A 106 8.40 15.60 -11.24
CA PRO A 106 8.18 16.64 -12.25
C PRO A 106 7.30 16.18 -13.42
N ASP A 107 7.05 14.88 -13.57
CA ASP A 107 6.19 14.30 -14.61
C ASP A 107 5.10 13.45 -13.94
N GLN A 108 3.89 13.47 -14.52
CA GLN A 108 2.77 12.65 -14.05
C GLN A 108 2.95 11.17 -14.42
N HIS A 109 3.77 10.86 -15.42
CA HIS A 109 4.11 9.50 -15.85
C HIS A 109 5.47 9.07 -15.29
N PHE A 110 5.46 8.44 -14.12
CA PHE A 110 6.69 8.05 -13.39
C PHE A 110 7.67 7.23 -14.21
N LEU A 111 7.16 6.26 -14.98
CA LEU A 111 8.01 5.41 -15.80
C LEU A 111 8.64 6.21 -16.95
N ALA A 112 7.89 7.13 -17.56
CA ALA A 112 8.42 7.99 -18.62
C ALA A 112 9.52 8.91 -18.06
N TRP A 113 9.30 9.54 -16.91
CA TRP A 113 10.34 10.30 -16.22
C TRP A 113 11.56 9.45 -15.89
N TRP A 114 11.35 8.25 -15.31
CA TRP A 114 12.43 7.32 -14.98
C TRP A 114 13.30 6.99 -16.19
N THR A 115 12.69 6.70 -17.34
CA THR A 115 13.43 6.35 -18.57
C THR A 115 14.28 7.49 -19.13
N ARG A 116 14.05 8.74 -18.69
CA ARG A 116 14.86 9.92 -19.05
C ARG A 116 15.95 10.22 -18.03
N THR A 117 16.01 9.50 -16.91
CA THR A 117 17.09 9.65 -15.93
C THR A 117 18.35 8.93 -16.38
N GLY A 118 19.51 9.34 -15.85
CA GLY A 118 20.80 8.71 -16.17
C GLY A 118 20.91 7.23 -15.78
N LEU A 119 20.02 6.70 -14.92
CA LEU A 119 19.94 5.28 -14.58
C LEU A 119 18.91 4.53 -15.44
N GLY A 120 17.75 5.13 -15.68
CA GLY A 120 16.67 4.48 -16.43
C GLY A 120 16.96 4.37 -17.92
N GLU A 121 17.62 5.35 -18.54
CA GLU A 121 17.91 5.33 -19.97
C GLU A 121 18.85 4.16 -20.36
N PRO A 122 20.00 3.93 -19.69
CA PRO A 122 20.86 2.79 -19.98
C PRO A 122 20.17 1.44 -19.74
N LEU A 123 19.38 1.31 -18.68
CA LEU A 123 18.63 0.07 -18.39
C LEU A 123 17.60 -0.24 -19.48
N THR A 124 16.93 0.79 -19.98
CA THR A 124 15.96 0.66 -21.07
C THR A 124 16.67 0.25 -22.37
N ARG A 125 17.85 0.82 -22.66
CA ARG A 125 18.66 0.43 -23.83
C ARG A 125 19.20 -1.00 -23.73
N ALA A 126 19.62 -1.43 -22.55
CA ALA A 126 20.27 -2.72 -22.36
C ALA A 126 19.28 -3.90 -22.27
N GLY A 127 18.14 -3.73 -21.58
CA GLY A 127 17.20 -4.83 -21.32
C GLY A 127 15.74 -4.50 -21.60
N GLY A 128 15.47 -3.40 -22.30
CA GLY A 128 14.14 -2.97 -22.67
C GLY A 128 13.34 -2.34 -21.53
N LEU A 129 12.14 -1.88 -21.87
CA LEU A 129 11.27 -1.13 -20.96
C LEU A 129 10.78 -1.98 -19.78
N ALA A 130 10.58 -3.29 -19.97
CA ALA A 130 10.14 -4.20 -18.91
C ALA A 130 11.19 -4.35 -17.79
N LEU A 131 12.46 -4.53 -18.15
CA LEU A 131 13.54 -4.59 -17.17
C LEU A 131 13.70 -3.25 -16.46
N SER A 132 13.67 -2.15 -17.22
CA SER A 132 13.75 -0.80 -16.66
C SER A 132 12.63 -0.53 -15.66
N ALA A 133 11.39 -0.94 -15.97
CA ALA A 133 10.24 -0.84 -15.07
C ALA A 133 10.39 -1.73 -13.82
N ALA A 134 10.95 -2.93 -13.95
CA ALA A 134 11.26 -3.79 -12.82
C ALA A 134 12.31 -3.16 -11.89
N CYS A 135 13.38 -2.59 -12.44
CA CYS A 135 14.38 -1.87 -11.66
C CYS A 135 13.78 -0.63 -10.97
N PHE A 136 12.95 0.12 -11.68
CA PHE A 136 12.23 1.26 -11.09
C PHE A 136 11.36 0.84 -9.91
N GLY A 137 10.51 -0.17 -10.10
CA GLY A 137 9.66 -0.73 -9.05
C GLY A 137 10.47 -1.24 -7.85
N LEU A 138 11.60 -1.90 -8.11
CA LEU A 138 12.51 -2.39 -7.08
C LEU A 138 13.09 -1.27 -6.23
N VAL A 139 13.70 -0.26 -6.86
CA VAL A 139 14.37 0.83 -6.14
C VAL A 139 13.37 1.66 -5.35
N THR A 140 12.26 2.05 -5.97
CA THR A 140 11.24 2.89 -5.31
C THR A 140 10.57 2.16 -4.15
N ALA A 141 10.13 0.92 -4.35
CA ALA A 141 9.49 0.15 -3.30
C ALA A 141 10.47 -0.20 -2.18
N LEU A 142 11.75 -0.48 -2.50
CA LEU A 142 12.78 -0.71 -1.50
C LEU A 142 12.95 0.49 -0.57
N LEU A 143 13.09 1.69 -1.12
CA LEU A 143 13.26 2.90 -0.32
C LEU A 143 12.06 3.14 0.60
N VAL A 144 10.86 3.12 0.03
CA VAL A 144 9.61 3.37 0.76
C VAL A 144 9.38 2.31 1.84
N ALA A 145 9.59 1.02 1.52
CA ALA A 145 9.45 -0.08 2.46
C ALA A 145 10.49 -0.03 3.57
N PHE A 146 11.73 0.33 3.24
CA PHE A 146 12.81 0.51 4.20
C PHE A 146 12.47 1.58 5.24
N VAL A 147 12.11 2.79 4.78
CA VAL A 147 11.77 3.91 5.68
C VAL A 147 10.56 3.56 6.54
N SER A 148 9.53 2.98 5.93
CA SER A 148 8.30 2.62 6.64
C SER A 148 8.52 1.53 7.70
N ALA A 149 9.29 0.49 7.36
CA ALA A 149 9.62 -0.56 8.30
C ALA A 149 10.51 -0.06 9.43
N LEU A 150 11.50 0.78 9.12
CA LEU A 150 12.37 1.38 10.12
C LEU A 150 11.56 2.22 11.12
N ALA A 151 10.70 3.12 10.63
CA ALA A 151 9.86 3.97 11.48
C ALA A 151 8.87 3.16 12.34
N MET A 152 8.32 2.08 11.80
CA MET A 152 7.27 1.32 12.48
C MET A 152 7.78 0.20 13.39
N PHE A 153 9.00 -0.28 13.22
CA PHE A 153 9.48 -1.48 13.92
C PHE A 153 10.81 -1.30 14.65
N ALA A 154 11.48 -0.14 14.57
CA ALA A 154 12.68 0.12 15.35
C ALA A 154 12.44 -0.11 16.87
N GLY A 155 13.30 -0.92 17.50
CA GLY A 155 13.19 -1.25 18.93
C GLY A 155 11.97 -2.10 19.33
N ARG A 156 11.25 -2.70 18.38
CA ARG A 156 10.06 -3.53 18.66
C ARG A 156 10.32 -5.01 18.44
N ALA A 157 9.42 -5.84 18.97
CA ALA A 157 9.45 -7.29 18.80
C ALA A 157 9.50 -7.69 17.30
N PRO A 158 10.20 -8.79 16.95
CA PRO A 158 10.39 -9.20 15.57
C PRO A 158 9.05 -9.51 14.89
N VAL A 159 8.87 -8.97 13.69
CA VAL A 159 7.72 -9.25 12.82
C VAL A 159 8.23 -9.98 11.57
N ARG A 160 7.44 -10.93 11.05
CA ARG A 160 7.77 -11.62 9.79
C ARG A 160 7.73 -10.60 8.64
N PRO A 161 8.79 -10.44 7.83
CA PRO A 161 8.89 -9.39 6.82
C PRO A 161 7.85 -9.52 5.70
N ALA A 162 7.39 -10.74 5.42
CA ALA A 162 6.45 -11.02 4.35
C ALA A 162 5.12 -10.25 4.50
N LEU A 163 4.61 -10.10 5.73
CA LEU A 163 3.31 -9.48 5.96
C LEU A 163 3.28 -7.97 5.65
N PRO A 164 4.13 -7.11 6.24
CA PRO A 164 4.17 -5.70 5.88
C PRO A 164 4.59 -5.46 4.42
N ALA A 165 5.48 -6.30 3.86
CA ALA A 165 5.85 -6.21 2.45
C ALA A 165 4.66 -6.49 1.52
N THR A 166 3.85 -7.50 1.84
CA THR A 166 2.65 -7.86 1.06
C THR A 166 1.60 -6.76 1.14
N ILE A 167 1.36 -6.20 2.33
CA ILE A 167 0.39 -5.11 2.48
C ILE A 167 0.83 -3.89 1.68
N LEU A 168 2.11 -3.52 1.75
CA LEU A 168 2.64 -2.41 0.95
C LEU A 168 2.51 -2.68 -0.55
N LEU A 169 2.88 -3.88 -1.01
CA LEU A 169 2.70 -4.27 -2.42
C LEU A 169 1.25 -4.12 -2.87
N VAL A 170 0.29 -4.63 -2.09
CA VAL A 170 -1.14 -4.56 -2.41
C VAL A 170 -1.60 -3.10 -2.46
N LEU A 171 -1.12 -2.24 -1.57
CA LEU A 171 -1.45 -0.81 -1.58
C LEU A 171 -0.82 -0.07 -2.77
N LEU A 172 0.38 -0.45 -3.22
CA LEU A 172 1.04 0.19 -4.36
C LEU A 172 0.54 -0.34 -5.72
N ALA A 173 0.07 -1.60 -5.79
CA ALA A 173 -0.27 -2.27 -7.04
C ALA A 173 -1.31 -1.54 -7.91
N PRO A 174 -2.39 -0.93 -7.37
CA PRO A 174 -3.33 -0.18 -8.21
C PRO A 174 -2.71 1.06 -8.84
N GLY A 175 -1.76 1.72 -8.16
CA GLY A 175 -1.00 2.83 -8.74
C GLY A 175 -0.09 2.38 -9.87
N VAL A 176 0.58 1.24 -9.71
CA VAL A 176 1.39 0.60 -10.77
C VAL A 176 0.54 0.24 -11.98
N ALA A 177 -0.63 -0.38 -11.74
CA ALA A 177 -1.54 -0.79 -12.79
C ALA A 177 -2.11 0.41 -13.57
N LEU A 178 -2.53 1.46 -12.86
CA LEU A 178 -3.01 2.71 -13.46
C LEU A 178 -1.93 3.37 -14.34
N GLN A 179 -0.69 3.44 -13.84
CA GLN A 179 0.45 4.02 -14.56
C GLN A 179 0.99 3.14 -15.70
N SER A 180 0.55 1.88 -15.78
CA SER A 180 0.92 0.95 -16.86
C SER A 180 -0.15 0.86 -17.95
N VAL A 181 -1.24 1.65 -17.87
CA VAL A 181 -2.28 1.67 -18.90
C VAL A 181 -1.67 2.10 -20.24
N GLY A 182 -1.87 1.28 -21.27
CA GLY A 182 -1.28 1.50 -22.60
C GLY A 182 0.15 0.97 -22.76
N ALA A 183 0.80 0.51 -21.70
CA ALA A 183 2.08 -0.20 -21.77
C ALA A 183 1.88 -1.70 -22.10
N SER A 184 2.97 -2.38 -22.46
CA SER A 184 2.92 -3.83 -22.69
C SER A 184 2.74 -4.60 -21.37
N LEU A 185 2.18 -5.81 -21.46
CA LEU A 185 2.02 -6.70 -20.30
C LEU A 185 3.36 -6.97 -19.59
N GLY A 186 4.46 -7.04 -20.34
CA GLY A 186 5.80 -7.21 -19.79
C GLY A 186 6.24 -6.04 -18.90
N VAL A 187 5.84 -4.80 -19.22
CA VAL A 187 6.12 -3.63 -18.39
C VAL A 187 5.34 -3.69 -17.08
N LEU A 188 4.04 -3.99 -17.14
CA LEU A 188 3.21 -4.16 -15.94
C LEU A 188 3.76 -5.27 -15.03
N ALA A 189 4.03 -6.45 -15.61
CA ALA A 189 4.56 -7.59 -14.86
C ALA A 189 5.95 -7.30 -14.28
N GLY A 190 6.83 -6.68 -15.07
CA GLY A 190 8.16 -6.26 -14.63
C GLY A 190 8.08 -5.29 -13.46
N TRP A 191 7.26 -4.23 -13.58
CA TRP A 191 7.07 -3.25 -12.51
C TRP A 191 6.52 -3.90 -11.24
N LEU A 192 5.45 -4.69 -11.33
CA LEU A 192 4.89 -5.39 -10.18
C LEU A 192 5.91 -6.34 -9.51
N ALA A 193 6.69 -7.09 -10.30
CA ALA A 193 7.74 -7.95 -9.79
C ALA A 193 8.85 -7.16 -9.07
N GLY A 194 9.26 -6.04 -9.66
CA GLY A 194 10.17 -5.08 -9.06
C GLY A 194 9.64 -4.56 -7.73
N THR A 195 8.41 -4.06 -7.70
CA THR A 195 7.74 -3.54 -6.50
C THR A 195 7.62 -4.62 -5.42
N ALA A 196 7.29 -5.86 -5.77
CA ALA A 196 7.25 -6.98 -4.84
C ALA A 196 8.63 -7.25 -4.20
N ALA A 197 9.66 -7.41 -5.04
CA ALA A 197 11.02 -7.66 -4.57
C ALA A 197 11.56 -6.50 -3.73
N GLY A 198 11.38 -5.26 -4.20
CA GLY A 198 11.76 -4.04 -3.49
C GLY A 198 11.08 -3.93 -2.14
N SER A 199 9.76 -4.15 -2.07
CA SER A 199 9.00 -4.10 -0.81
C SER A 199 9.54 -5.09 0.21
N TYR A 200 9.79 -6.34 -0.23
CA TYR A 200 10.31 -7.39 0.66
C TYR A 200 11.72 -7.09 1.17
N LEU A 201 12.64 -6.71 0.26
CA LEU A 201 14.02 -6.37 0.60
C LEU A 201 14.10 -5.12 1.49
N GLY A 202 13.32 -4.08 1.18
CA GLY A 202 13.26 -2.86 1.97
C GLY A 202 12.76 -3.12 3.38
N VAL A 203 11.69 -3.91 3.55
CA VAL A 203 11.24 -4.32 4.89
C VAL A 203 12.34 -5.07 5.64
N ILE A 204 12.99 -6.06 5.03
CA ILE A 204 14.08 -6.81 5.69
C ILE A 204 15.18 -5.87 6.15
N ALA A 205 15.62 -4.97 5.27
CA ALA A 205 16.65 -3.98 5.59
C ALA A 205 16.21 -3.08 6.76
N GLY A 206 14.98 -2.55 6.73
CA GLY A 206 14.45 -1.68 7.78
C GLY A 206 14.33 -2.39 9.13
N LEU A 207 13.87 -3.65 9.14
CA LEU A 207 13.82 -4.47 10.35
C LEU A 207 15.21 -4.74 10.93
N ARG A 208 16.19 -5.09 10.09
CA ARG A 208 17.57 -5.35 10.53
C ARG A 208 18.21 -4.11 11.14
N ILE A 209 18.12 -2.97 10.46
CA ILE A 209 18.67 -1.70 10.97
C ILE A 209 17.93 -1.26 12.23
N GLY A 210 16.60 -1.36 12.26
CA GLY A 210 15.79 -1.03 13.44
C GLY A 210 16.13 -1.87 14.67
N ALA A 211 16.49 -3.15 14.48
CA ALA A 211 16.94 -4.03 15.55
C ALA A 211 18.33 -3.64 16.09
N ILE A 212 19.21 -3.11 15.23
CA ILE A 212 20.53 -2.59 15.65
C ILE A 212 20.35 -1.30 16.45
N LEU A 213 19.49 -0.38 15.98
CA LEU A 213 19.25 0.91 16.63
C LEU A 213 18.56 0.78 17.99
N GLY A 214 17.61 -0.15 18.13
CA GLY A 214 16.85 -0.35 19.37
C GLY A 214 17.58 -1.14 20.47
N ARG A 215 18.85 -1.52 20.25
CA ARG A 215 19.71 -2.14 21.28
C ARG A 215 20.56 -1.12 22.05
N ARG A 216 20.47 0.17 21.68
CA ARG A 216 21.09 1.29 22.40
C ARG A 216 20.05 1.93 23.31
#